data_AF-A0A5B8MV41-F1
#
_entry.id   AF-A0A5B8MV41-F1
#
_cell.length_a   1.000
_cell.length_b   1.000
_cell.length_c   1.000
_cell.angle_alpha   90.00
_cell.angle_beta   90.00
_cell.angle_gamma   90.00
#
_symmetry.space_group_name_H-M   'P 1'
#
loop_
_entity.id
_entity.type
_entity.pdbx_description
1 polymer ?
#
loop_
_entity_poly.entity_id
_entity_poly.type
_entity_poly.pdbx_seq_one_letter_code
_entity_poly.pdbx_strand_id
1 'polypeptide(L)'
;MGSDNKPGEGNGRQMTESRQAEARSSGGGESVVAATRRIVKTHPKKVTTLVLWALGIFCMLFAPAPMKITPEMQMRYQQKMDKVMDLSADFTRTTKELDKFYAELNAAKSFGWYFRSADRKAVNEIKDRMAPIETEYKQLEKRRDTLESEARGELGLWSEAGIQEARDVFWSTYKRGRRSAQAGIVWDLVWELFRSDNYEDSVNFLFRIIWIVVSNFVMFLITSSIVFLFKVVWVIRSFKPSLISGIFFYLVATLAALSTVGAMISLLVGAGVGSAAIVAKNARYLPQSNRRRYVRHQRTHQE
;
A
#
# COMPACT_ATOMS: atom_id res chain seq x y z
N MET A 1 69.51 26.88 -51.61
CA MET A 1 69.07 25.90 -50.58
C MET A 1 68.65 26.73 -49.38
N GLY A 2 67.39 27.06 -49.11
CA GLY A 2 66.16 26.29 -49.27
C GLY A 2 65.66 25.88 -47.89
N SER A 3 64.93 26.75 -47.20
CA SER A 3 64.10 26.37 -46.05
C SER A 3 62.95 27.37 -45.92
N ASP A 4 61.83 26.98 -46.51
CA ASP A 4 60.51 27.61 -46.34
C ASP A 4 60.01 27.38 -44.93
N ASN A 5 59.67 28.44 -44.21
CA ASN A 5 58.96 28.37 -42.95
C ASN A 5 57.49 28.78 -43.18
N LYS A 6 56.59 27.80 -43.30
CA LYS A 6 55.14 28.03 -43.36
C LYS A 6 54.56 28.14 -41.94
N PRO A 7 53.88 29.24 -41.58
CA PRO A 7 53.04 29.29 -40.40
C PRO A 7 51.60 28.90 -40.77
N GLY A 8 50.98 28.00 -40.01
CA GLY A 8 49.51 27.93 -39.98
C GLY A 8 48.86 26.56 -40.11
N GLU A 9 49.08 25.64 -39.16
CA GLU A 9 48.21 24.47 -38.97
C GLU A 9 47.77 24.24 -37.51
N GLY A 10 48.05 25.17 -36.59
CA GLY A 10 47.77 24.98 -35.16
C GLY A 10 46.38 25.41 -34.68
N ASN A 11 45.67 26.29 -35.39
CA ASN A 11 44.51 27.00 -34.80
C ASN A 11 43.14 26.37 -35.16
N GLY A 12 43.09 25.50 -36.18
CA GLY A 12 41.83 24.88 -36.63
C GLY A 12 41.33 23.74 -35.75
N ARG A 13 42.24 22.96 -35.15
CA ARG A 13 41.91 21.80 -34.30
C ARG A 13 41.43 22.20 -32.90
N GLN A 14 42.03 23.23 -32.30
CA GLN A 14 41.60 23.73 -30.99
C GLN A 14 40.23 24.43 -31.03
N MET A 15 39.88 25.12 -32.12
CA MET A 15 38.54 25.70 -32.31
C MET A 15 37.44 24.66 -32.57
N THR A 16 37.77 23.50 -33.14
CA THR A 16 36.78 22.44 -33.40
C THR A 16 36.50 21.60 -32.16
N GLU A 17 37.51 21.33 -31.33
CA GLU A 17 37.32 20.62 -30.05
C GLU A 17 36.61 21.47 -29.00
N SER A 18 36.89 22.78 -28.92
CA SER A 18 36.18 23.69 -28.00
C SER A 18 34.71 23.89 -28.40
N ARG A 19 34.40 23.99 -29.70
CA ARG A 19 33.00 24.02 -30.18
C ARG A 19 32.26 22.69 -29.98
N GLN A 20 32.93 21.55 -30.12
CA GLN A 20 32.33 20.24 -29.84
C GLN A 20 32.13 19.97 -28.34
N ALA A 21 32.98 20.52 -27.47
CA ALA A 21 32.82 20.47 -26.02
C ALA A 21 31.67 21.39 -25.54
N GLU A 22 31.56 22.61 -26.08
CA GLU A 22 30.43 23.50 -25.78
C GLU A 22 29.09 22.92 -26.25
N ALA A 23 29.02 22.36 -27.46
CA ALA A 23 27.80 21.73 -28.00
C ALA A 23 27.36 20.47 -27.21
N ARG A 24 28.30 19.76 -26.57
CA ARG A 24 27.99 18.63 -25.67
C ARG A 24 27.52 19.08 -24.29
N SER A 25 27.91 20.27 -23.84
CA SER A 25 27.49 20.81 -22.53
C SER A 25 26.13 21.52 -22.56
N SER A 26 25.76 22.16 -23.68
CA SER A 26 24.49 22.87 -23.84
C SER A 26 23.33 21.99 -24.34
N GLY A 27 23.63 20.92 -25.10
CA GLY A 27 22.62 20.06 -25.73
C GLY A 27 21.86 19.13 -24.78
N GLY A 28 22.33 18.88 -23.55
CA GLY A 28 21.66 17.99 -22.59
C GLY A 28 20.45 18.63 -21.90
N GLY A 29 20.58 19.90 -21.47
CA GLY A 29 19.52 20.63 -20.77
C GLY A 29 18.43 21.16 -21.71
N GLU A 30 18.83 21.74 -22.85
CA GLU A 30 17.89 22.26 -23.84
C GLU A 30 17.10 21.15 -24.55
N SER A 31 17.70 19.98 -24.78
CA SER A 31 16.99 18.85 -25.41
C SER A 31 15.95 18.23 -24.49
N VAL A 32 16.22 18.12 -23.18
CA VAL A 32 15.24 17.64 -22.19
C VAL A 32 14.12 18.66 -22.05
N VAL A 33 14.42 19.96 -21.90
CA VAL A 33 13.39 21.01 -21.78
C VAL A 33 12.54 21.10 -23.06
N ALA A 34 13.15 21.01 -24.25
CA ALA A 34 12.42 21.01 -25.52
C ALA A 34 11.57 19.74 -25.69
N ALA A 35 12.08 18.57 -25.30
CA ALA A 35 11.33 17.31 -25.32
C ALA A 35 10.16 17.31 -24.33
N THR A 36 10.37 17.79 -23.10
CA THR A 36 9.32 17.97 -22.09
C THR A 36 8.26 18.95 -22.59
N ARG A 37 8.67 20.11 -23.14
CA ARG A 37 7.74 21.09 -23.71
C ARG A 37 6.93 20.52 -24.88
N ARG A 38 7.54 19.67 -25.70
CA ARG A 38 6.85 18.95 -26.79
C ARG A 38 5.83 17.97 -26.23
N ILE A 39 6.22 17.11 -25.29
CA ILE A 39 5.34 16.11 -24.66
C ILE A 39 4.16 16.77 -23.92
N VAL A 40 4.40 17.87 -23.20
CA VAL A 40 3.36 18.66 -22.52
C VAL A 40 2.34 19.21 -23.52
N LYS A 41 2.80 19.72 -24.67
CA LYS A 41 1.92 20.23 -25.72
C LYS A 41 1.15 19.12 -26.45
N THR A 42 1.77 17.96 -26.70
CA THR A 42 1.13 16.86 -27.43
C THR A 42 0.18 16.02 -26.57
N HIS A 43 0.48 15.87 -25.28
CA HIS A 43 -0.28 15.02 -24.36
C HIS A 43 -0.51 15.68 -22.99
N PRO A 44 -1.20 16.84 -22.93
CA PRO A 44 -1.39 17.59 -21.69
C PRO A 44 -2.08 16.74 -20.61
N LYS A 45 -3.10 15.94 -20.98
CA LYS A 45 -3.81 15.07 -20.04
C LYS A 45 -2.90 14.03 -19.36
N LYS A 46 -1.99 13.41 -20.11
CA LYS A 46 -1.08 12.38 -19.56
C LYS A 46 -0.06 12.99 -18.60
N VAL A 47 0.46 14.18 -18.94
CA VAL A 47 1.37 14.90 -18.06
C VAL A 47 0.67 15.32 -16.77
N THR A 48 -0.55 15.87 -16.86
CA THR A 48 -1.34 16.22 -15.67
C THR A 48 -1.56 15.01 -14.78
N THR A 49 -1.94 13.85 -15.34
CA THR A 49 -2.07 12.61 -14.56
C THR A 49 -0.77 12.20 -13.89
N LEU A 50 0.36 12.27 -14.59
CA LEU A 50 1.67 11.90 -14.03
C LEU A 50 2.12 12.86 -12.92
N VAL A 51 1.86 14.16 -13.08
CA VAL A 51 2.13 15.17 -12.05
C VAL A 51 1.25 14.96 -10.84
N LEU A 52 -0.05 14.73 -11.02
CA LEU A 52 -0.99 14.43 -9.92
C LEU A 52 -0.61 13.12 -9.20
N TRP A 53 -0.15 12.13 -9.95
CA TRP A 53 0.32 10.86 -9.42
C TRP A 53 1.59 11.04 -8.58
N ALA A 54 2.59 11.76 -9.08
CA ALA A 54 3.80 12.09 -8.34
C ALA A 54 3.50 12.94 -7.10
N LEU A 55 2.57 13.91 -7.22
CA LEU A 55 2.10 14.73 -6.11
C LEU A 55 1.44 13.86 -5.02
N GLY A 56 0.61 12.89 -5.41
CA GLY A 56 -0.01 11.97 -4.47
C GLY A 56 1.02 11.17 -3.67
N ILE A 57 2.03 10.62 -4.34
CA ILE A 57 3.13 9.91 -3.67
C ILE A 57 3.89 10.85 -2.73
N PHE A 58 4.17 12.07 -3.17
CA PHE A 58 4.82 13.09 -2.33
C PHE A 58 3.99 13.42 -1.09
N CYS A 59 2.68 13.62 -1.23
CA CYS A 59 1.77 13.86 -0.10
C CYS A 59 1.78 12.70 0.90
N MET A 60 1.80 11.46 0.40
CA MET A 60 1.80 10.28 1.25
C MET A 60 3.10 10.10 2.05
N LEU A 61 4.26 10.34 1.42
CA LEU A 61 5.56 9.98 1.96
C LEU A 61 6.32 11.13 2.60
N PHE A 62 6.21 12.35 2.05
CA PHE A 62 7.14 13.43 2.32
C PHE A 62 6.50 14.76 2.71
N ALA A 63 5.20 14.97 2.42
CA ALA A 63 4.61 16.28 2.68
C ALA A 63 4.64 16.65 4.17
N PRO A 64 5.23 17.79 4.54
CA PRO A 64 5.17 18.29 5.90
C PRO A 64 3.76 18.80 6.22
N ALA A 65 3.44 18.88 7.51
CA ALA A 65 2.19 19.47 7.93
C ALA A 65 2.19 20.99 7.70
N PRO A 66 1.15 21.55 7.06
CA PRO A 66 1.06 22.99 6.85
C PRO A 66 0.81 23.75 8.15
N MET A 67 0.15 23.13 9.14
CA MET A 67 -0.08 23.71 10.46
C MET A 67 0.87 23.09 11.49
N LYS A 68 1.72 23.93 12.10
CA LYS A 68 2.56 23.52 13.23
C LYS A 68 1.76 23.59 14.53
N ILE A 69 1.96 22.60 15.38
CA ILE A 69 1.33 22.56 16.70
C ILE A 69 2.06 23.57 17.61
N THR A 70 1.33 24.55 18.15
CA THR A 70 1.87 25.49 19.14
C THR A 70 1.86 24.86 20.53
N PRO A 71 2.76 25.28 21.44
CA PRO A 71 2.76 24.77 22.82
C PRO A 71 1.42 24.95 23.54
N GLU A 72 0.71 26.05 23.27
CA GLU A 72 -0.62 26.30 23.84
C GLU A 72 -1.67 25.28 23.38
N MET A 73 -1.67 24.92 22.08
CA MET A 73 -2.57 23.88 21.56
C MET A 73 -2.25 22.52 22.17
N GLN A 74 -0.96 22.22 22.36
CA GLN A 74 -0.52 20.99 23.01
C GLN A 74 -0.96 20.91 24.47
N MET A 75 -0.88 22.01 25.23
CA MET A 75 -1.37 22.07 26.60
C MET A 75 -2.88 21.84 26.68
N ARG A 76 -3.67 22.50 25.83
CA ARG A 76 -5.14 22.29 25.78
C ARG A 76 -5.50 20.85 25.41
N TYR A 77 -4.77 20.27 24.46
CA TYR A 77 -4.90 18.86 24.09
C TYR A 77 -4.65 17.95 25.29
N GLN A 78 -3.55 18.16 26.03
CA GLN A 78 -3.19 17.36 27.21
C GLN A 78 -4.27 17.47 28.29
N GLN A 79 -4.70 18.68 28.63
CA GLN A 79 -5.77 18.90 29.63
C GLN A 79 -7.08 18.20 29.28
N LYS A 80 -7.41 18.08 27.99
CA LYS A 80 -8.59 17.33 27.54
C LYS A 80 -8.35 15.82 27.55
N MET A 81 -7.13 15.39 27.24
CA MET A 81 -6.75 13.97 27.28
C MET A 81 -6.72 13.43 28.71
N ASP A 82 -6.41 14.26 29.70
CA ASP A 82 -6.48 13.87 31.11
C ASP A 82 -7.91 13.40 31.49
N LYS A 83 -8.95 14.07 30.96
CA LYS A 83 -10.35 13.64 31.15
C LYS A 83 -10.67 12.30 30.49
N VAL A 84 -9.95 11.94 29.42
CA VAL A 84 -10.06 10.62 28.80
C VAL A 84 -9.42 9.56 29.69
N MET A 85 -8.30 9.90 30.33
CA MET A 85 -7.61 9.02 31.26
C MET A 85 -8.45 8.74 32.52
N ASP A 86 -9.24 9.69 32.98
CA ASP A 86 -10.18 9.48 34.09
C ASP A 86 -11.21 8.37 33.81
N LEU A 87 -11.60 8.18 32.55
CA LEU A 87 -12.52 7.09 32.14
C LEU A 87 -11.83 5.71 32.03
N SER A 88 -10.49 5.65 32.11
CA SER A 88 -9.72 4.42 31.87
C SER A 88 -10.05 3.32 32.87
N ALA A 89 -10.31 3.67 34.13
CA ALA A 89 -10.64 2.71 35.18
C ALA A 89 -12.00 2.04 34.91
N ASP A 90 -13.03 2.83 34.62
CA ASP A 90 -14.38 2.34 34.29
C ASP A 90 -14.37 1.51 33.00
N PHE A 91 -13.62 1.95 31.99
CA PHE A 91 -13.47 1.20 30.75
C PHE A 91 -12.80 -0.16 31.01
N THR A 92 -11.70 -0.17 31.78
CA THR A 92 -10.99 -1.41 32.14
C THR A 92 -11.88 -2.37 32.93
N ARG A 93 -12.68 -1.86 33.88
CA ARG A 93 -13.64 -2.66 34.65
C ARG A 93 -14.66 -3.31 33.73
N THR A 94 -15.31 -2.52 32.88
CA THR A 94 -16.39 -2.96 32.01
C THR A 94 -15.90 -3.95 30.95
N THR A 95 -14.72 -3.71 30.36
CA THR A 95 -14.10 -4.65 29.40
C THR A 95 -13.78 -5.99 30.07
N LYS A 96 -13.21 -5.98 31.29
CA LYS A 96 -12.94 -7.23 32.03
C LYS A 96 -14.22 -8.01 32.34
N GLU A 97 -15.31 -7.31 32.61
CA GLU A 97 -16.61 -7.95 32.86
C GLU A 97 -17.20 -8.55 31.56
N LEU A 98 -17.14 -7.81 30.46
CA LEU A 98 -17.51 -8.33 29.14
C LEU A 98 -16.69 -9.54 28.72
N ASP A 99 -15.37 -9.53 28.98
CA ASP A 99 -14.49 -10.67 28.66
C ASP A 99 -14.93 -11.95 29.39
N LYS A 100 -15.39 -11.84 30.65
CA LYS A 100 -15.96 -12.97 31.39
C LYS A 100 -17.22 -13.50 30.71
N PHE A 101 -18.14 -12.62 30.31
CA PHE A 101 -19.34 -13.01 29.58
C PHE A 101 -19.03 -13.65 28.23
N TYR A 102 -18.04 -13.13 27.48
CA TYR A 102 -17.61 -13.74 26.23
C TYR A 102 -17.00 -15.13 26.46
N ALA A 103 -16.24 -15.33 27.53
CA ALA A 103 -15.72 -16.65 27.90
C ALA A 103 -16.84 -17.62 28.26
N GLU A 104 -17.81 -17.22 29.09
CA GLU A 104 -19.01 -18.01 29.41
C GLU A 104 -19.81 -18.37 28.14
N LEU A 105 -20.01 -17.39 27.26
CA LEU A 105 -20.78 -17.55 26.03
C LEU A 105 -20.07 -18.49 25.04
N ASN A 106 -18.74 -18.42 24.93
CA ASN A 106 -17.96 -19.35 24.12
C ASN A 106 -17.98 -20.78 24.69
N ALA A 107 -17.96 -20.93 26.02
CA ALA A 107 -18.09 -22.23 26.67
C ALA A 107 -19.48 -22.85 26.46
N ALA A 108 -20.55 -22.03 26.48
CA ALA A 108 -21.91 -22.48 26.24
C ALA A 108 -22.19 -22.85 24.77
N LYS A 109 -21.46 -22.24 23.81
CA LYS A 109 -21.59 -22.52 22.37
C LYS A 109 -20.88 -23.81 21.94
N SER A 110 -21.39 -24.95 22.38
CA SER A 110 -20.92 -26.25 21.90
C SER A 110 -21.41 -26.57 20.47
N PHE A 111 -20.79 -27.54 19.77
CA PHE A 111 -21.18 -27.88 18.39
C PHE A 111 -22.68 -28.21 18.29
N GLY A 112 -23.40 -27.55 17.37
CA GLY A 112 -24.85 -27.74 17.24
C GLY A 112 -25.71 -27.14 18.37
N TRP A 113 -25.16 -26.26 19.22
CA TRP A 113 -25.91 -25.52 20.25
C TRP A 113 -27.15 -24.82 19.71
N TYR A 114 -27.10 -24.37 18.46
CA TYR A 114 -28.23 -23.72 17.81
C TYR A 114 -29.43 -24.67 17.68
N PHE A 115 -29.23 -25.98 17.53
CA PHE A 115 -30.31 -26.95 17.32
C PHE A 115 -30.87 -27.53 18.63
N ARG A 116 -30.15 -27.39 19.75
CA ARG A 116 -30.55 -27.92 21.06
C ARG A 116 -31.24 -26.83 21.88
N SER A 117 -32.50 -27.07 22.26
CA SER A 117 -33.32 -26.07 22.96
C SER A 117 -32.74 -25.65 24.31
N ALA A 118 -32.16 -26.58 25.07
CA ALA A 118 -31.50 -26.31 26.35
C ALA A 118 -30.28 -25.39 26.20
N ASP A 119 -29.37 -25.71 25.27
CA ASP A 119 -28.15 -24.91 25.03
C ASP A 119 -28.50 -23.52 24.47
N ARG A 120 -29.50 -23.43 23.58
CA ARG A 120 -29.99 -22.15 23.06
C ARG A 120 -30.54 -21.26 24.18
N LYS A 121 -31.29 -21.85 25.11
CA LYS A 121 -31.82 -21.12 26.28
C LYS A 121 -30.67 -20.61 27.16
N ALA A 122 -29.68 -21.46 27.46
CA ALA A 122 -28.50 -21.08 28.24
C ALA A 122 -27.71 -19.93 27.57
N VAL A 123 -27.49 -19.99 26.26
CA VAL A 123 -26.83 -18.92 25.51
C VAL A 123 -27.64 -17.61 25.54
N ASN A 124 -28.97 -17.69 25.42
CA ASN A 124 -29.82 -16.50 25.50
C ASN A 124 -29.82 -15.87 26.90
N GLU A 125 -29.88 -16.67 27.96
CA GLU A 125 -29.79 -16.18 29.34
C GLU A 125 -28.45 -15.46 29.60
N ILE A 126 -27.34 -15.97 29.07
CA ILE A 126 -26.03 -15.28 29.16
C ILE A 126 -26.07 -13.95 28.41
N LYS A 127 -26.66 -13.91 27.20
CA LYS A 127 -26.80 -12.68 26.42
C LYS A 127 -27.67 -11.64 27.12
N ASP A 128 -28.76 -12.06 27.74
CA ASP A 128 -29.67 -11.15 28.46
C ASP A 128 -28.96 -10.52 29.66
N ARG A 129 -28.13 -11.29 30.39
CA ARG A 129 -27.27 -10.77 31.47
C ARG A 129 -26.15 -9.86 30.96
N MET A 130 -25.62 -10.13 29.77
CA MET A 130 -24.54 -9.35 29.15
C MET A 130 -25.03 -8.02 28.56
N ALA A 131 -26.27 -7.95 28.07
CA ALA A 131 -26.86 -6.79 27.41
C ALA A 131 -26.73 -5.45 28.18
N PRO A 132 -26.98 -5.36 29.51
CA PRO A 132 -26.78 -4.11 30.24
C PRO A 132 -25.31 -3.67 30.27
N ILE A 133 -24.37 -4.61 30.45
CA ILE A 133 -22.92 -4.31 30.47
C ILE A 133 -22.45 -3.88 29.08
N GLU A 134 -22.94 -4.51 28.01
CA GLU A 134 -22.64 -4.09 26.64
C GLU A 134 -23.17 -2.67 26.36
N THR A 135 -24.33 -2.33 26.92
CA THR A 135 -24.91 -0.99 26.82
C THR A 135 -24.07 0.03 27.58
N GLU A 136 -23.62 -0.28 28.80
CA GLU A 136 -22.71 0.56 29.59
C GLU A 136 -21.39 0.78 28.83
N TYR A 137 -20.79 -0.30 28.30
CA TYR A 137 -19.58 -0.23 27.49
C TYR A 137 -19.74 0.71 26.29
N LYS A 138 -20.83 0.57 25.51
CA LYS A 138 -21.11 1.44 24.36
C LYS A 138 -21.28 2.91 24.76
N GLN A 139 -21.87 3.17 25.92
CA GLN A 139 -21.99 4.54 26.43
C GLN A 139 -20.64 5.11 26.84
N LEU A 140 -19.80 4.32 27.52
CA LEU A 140 -18.43 4.71 27.88
C LEU A 140 -17.57 4.95 26.64
N GLU A 141 -17.63 4.06 25.66
CA GLU A 141 -16.94 4.20 24.37
C GLU A 141 -17.36 5.49 23.67
N LYS A 142 -18.66 5.78 23.57
CA LYS A 142 -19.15 7.03 22.97
C LYS A 142 -18.67 8.27 23.72
N ARG A 143 -18.65 8.24 25.07
CA ARG A 143 -18.13 9.36 25.89
C ARG A 143 -16.65 9.56 25.64
N ARG A 144 -15.88 8.48 25.65
CA ARG A 144 -14.44 8.47 25.35
C ARG A 144 -14.17 9.05 23.96
N ASP A 145 -14.85 8.55 22.93
CA ASP A 145 -14.71 9.03 21.55
C ASP A 145 -15.03 10.52 21.41
N THR A 146 -16.04 11.00 22.15
CA THR A 146 -16.41 12.42 22.16
C THR A 146 -15.29 13.27 22.76
N LEU A 147 -14.76 12.87 23.92
CA LEU A 147 -13.67 13.58 24.59
C LEU A 147 -12.36 13.53 23.79
N GLU A 148 -12.00 12.37 23.24
CA GLU A 148 -10.84 12.23 22.36
C GLU A 148 -10.99 13.12 21.12
N SER A 149 -12.19 13.17 20.53
CA SER A 149 -12.45 14.02 19.37
C SER A 149 -12.40 15.51 19.72
N GLU A 150 -12.82 15.91 20.93
CA GLU A 150 -12.66 17.28 21.44
C GLU A 150 -11.21 17.65 21.71
N ALA A 151 -10.40 16.70 22.18
CA ALA A 151 -8.97 16.88 22.35
C ALA A 151 -8.29 17.05 20.98
N ARG A 152 -8.51 16.10 20.06
CA ARG A 152 -7.94 16.11 18.70
C ARG A 152 -8.36 17.35 17.91
N GLY A 153 -9.58 17.85 18.12
CA GLY A 153 -10.07 19.08 17.51
C GLY A 153 -9.22 20.32 17.81
N GLU A 154 -8.52 20.38 18.95
CA GLU A 154 -7.61 21.49 19.28
C GLU A 154 -6.35 21.50 18.41
N LEU A 155 -5.89 20.34 17.97
CA LEU A 155 -4.71 20.22 17.10
C LEU A 155 -5.06 20.54 15.65
N GLY A 156 -6.28 20.21 15.23
CA GLY A 156 -6.76 20.40 13.87
C GLY A 156 -6.27 19.31 12.89
N LEU A 157 -7.06 19.09 11.84
CA LEU A 157 -6.86 18.00 10.88
C LEU A 157 -5.57 18.13 10.04
N TRP A 158 -5.15 19.36 9.75
CA TRP A 158 -3.95 19.66 8.95
C TRP A 158 -2.67 19.77 9.79
N SER A 159 -2.75 19.46 11.08
CA SER A 159 -1.58 19.36 11.93
C SER A 159 -0.75 18.11 11.63
N GLU A 160 0.45 18.08 12.17
CA GLU A 160 1.32 16.90 12.13
C GLU A 160 0.62 15.65 12.68
N ALA A 161 -0.14 15.80 13.77
CA ALA A 161 -0.90 14.69 14.35
C ALA A 161 -1.97 14.15 13.40
N GLY A 162 -2.77 15.02 12.77
CA GLY A 162 -3.83 14.60 11.85
C GLY A 162 -3.30 13.93 10.57
N ILE A 163 -2.23 14.48 10.00
CA ILE A 163 -1.59 13.88 8.82
C ILE A 163 -0.94 12.55 9.17
N GLN A 164 -0.23 12.47 10.30
CA GLN A 164 0.42 11.25 10.74
C GLN A 164 -0.60 10.15 11.04
N GLU A 165 -1.73 10.47 11.69
CA GLU A 165 -2.80 9.51 11.94
C GLU A 165 -3.39 8.96 10.61
N ALA A 166 -3.63 9.82 9.62
CA ALA A 166 -4.08 9.36 8.31
C ALA A 166 -3.05 8.44 7.62
N ARG A 167 -1.75 8.77 7.72
CA ARG A 167 -0.67 7.91 7.20
C ARG A 167 -0.60 6.58 7.92
N ASP A 168 -0.69 6.57 9.24
CA ASP A 168 -0.65 5.37 10.06
C ASP A 168 -1.84 4.46 9.74
N VAL A 169 -3.02 5.04 9.53
CA VAL A 169 -4.21 4.32 9.08
C VAL A 169 -3.96 3.66 7.73
N PHE A 170 -3.40 4.37 6.74
CA PHE A 170 -3.03 3.77 5.45
C PHE A 170 -2.00 2.65 5.60
N TRP A 171 -0.91 2.87 6.33
CA TRP A 171 0.13 1.86 6.48
C TRP A 171 -0.35 0.65 7.28
N SER A 172 -1.26 0.86 8.23
CA SER A 172 -1.89 -0.24 8.98
C SER A 172 -2.82 -1.07 8.10
N THR A 173 -3.63 -0.45 7.23
CA THR A 173 -4.47 -1.18 6.28
C THR A 173 -3.62 -1.92 5.26
N TYR A 174 -2.58 -1.27 4.73
CA TYR A 174 -1.62 -1.89 3.84
C TYR A 174 -0.94 -3.12 4.47
N LYS A 175 -0.42 -3.00 5.69
CA LYS A 175 0.21 -4.12 6.42
C LYS A 175 -0.75 -5.29 6.61
N ARG A 176 -2.03 -5.01 6.92
CA ARG A 176 -3.08 -6.04 7.02
C ARG A 176 -3.38 -6.69 5.67
N GLY A 177 -3.49 -5.88 4.60
CA GLY A 177 -3.65 -6.35 3.23
C GLY A 177 -2.51 -7.26 2.79
N ARG A 178 -1.25 -6.88 3.07
CA ARG A 178 -0.07 -7.69 2.79
C ARG A 178 -0.10 -9.06 3.47
N ARG A 179 -0.43 -9.11 4.77
CA ARG A 179 -0.53 -10.40 5.49
C ARG A 179 -1.61 -11.29 4.89
N SER A 180 -2.73 -10.68 4.48
CA SER A 180 -3.84 -11.41 3.85
C SER A 180 -3.46 -11.92 2.46
N ALA A 181 -2.70 -11.13 1.68
CA ALA A 181 -2.13 -11.57 0.40
C ALA A 181 -1.18 -12.76 0.58
N GLN A 182 -0.32 -12.72 1.60
CA GLN A 182 0.57 -13.84 1.91
C GLN A 182 -0.21 -15.12 2.26
N ALA A 183 -1.27 -15.00 3.05
CA ALA A 183 -2.14 -16.13 3.37
C ALA A 183 -2.85 -16.67 2.11
N GLY A 184 -3.36 -15.80 1.24
CA GLY A 184 -3.98 -16.17 -0.03
C GLY A 184 -3.00 -16.90 -0.96
N ILE A 185 -1.77 -16.39 -1.08
CA ILE A 185 -0.71 -17.02 -1.87
C ILE A 185 -0.41 -18.43 -1.35
N VAL A 186 -0.27 -18.62 -0.03
CA VAL A 186 -0.01 -19.95 0.54
C VAL A 186 -1.14 -20.91 0.15
N TRP A 187 -2.38 -20.47 0.27
CA TRP A 187 -3.55 -21.28 -0.08
C TRP A 187 -3.58 -21.64 -1.57
N ASP A 188 -3.39 -20.66 -2.44
CA ASP A 188 -3.39 -20.87 -3.90
C ASP A 188 -2.24 -21.76 -4.35
N LEU A 189 -1.06 -21.63 -3.76
CA LEU A 189 0.09 -22.51 -4.04
C LEU A 189 -0.18 -23.95 -3.61
N VAL A 190 -0.80 -24.17 -2.46
CA VAL A 190 -1.20 -25.51 -2.01
C VAL A 190 -2.16 -26.15 -3.02
N TRP A 191 -3.15 -25.41 -3.50
CA TRP A 191 -4.07 -25.93 -4.52
C TRP A 191 -3.41 -26.14 -5.88
N GLU A 192 -2.46 -25.28 -6.27
CA GLU A 192 -1.71 -25.46 -7.50
C GLU A 192 -0.85 -26.73 -7.45
N LEU A 193 -0.22 -27.04 -6.31
CA LEU A 193 0.53 -28.28 -6.10
C LEU A 193 -0.38 -29.51 -6.21
N PHE A 194 -1.60 -29.45 -5.67
CA PHE A 194 -2.58 -30.54 -5.80
C PHE A 194 -3.16 -30.70 -7.21
N ARG A 195 -3.12 -29.66 -8.06
CA ARG A 195 -3.60 -29.73 -9.45
C ARG A 195 -2.50 -30.03 -10.47
N SER A 196 -1.24 -30.04 -10.05
CA SER A 196 -0.10 -30.20 -10.97
C SER A 196 0.12 -31.67 -11.33
N ASP A 197 -0.70 -32.20 -12.23
CA ASP A 197 -0.54 -33.56 -12.77
C ASP A 197 0.51 -33.65 -13.90
N ASN A 198 1.01 -32.51 -14.41
CA ASN A 198 1.91 -32.45 -15.57
C ASN A 198 3.18 -31.64 -15.26
N TYR A 199 4.24 -32.33 -14.83
CA TYR A 199 5.55 -31.76 -14.48
C TYR A 199 6.45 -31.39 -15.69
N GLU A 200 5.97 -31.55 -16.92
CA GLU A 200 6.82 -31.43 -18.13
C GLU A 200 7.14 -29.97 -18.54
N ASP A 201 6.45 -28.96 -17.98
CA ASP A 201 6.67 -27.54 -18.31
C ASP A 201 6.94 -26.68 -17.06
N SER A 202 8.16 -26.81 -16.53
CA SER A 202 8.65 -26.08 -15.35
C SER A 202 8.64 -24.55 -15.54
N VAL A 203 8.77 -24.07 -16.77
CA VAL A 203 8.70 -22.64 -17.09
C VAL A 203 7.26 -22.14 -16.94
N ASN A 204 6.28 -22.85 -17.50
CA ASN A 204 4.86 -22.51 -17.35
C ASN A 204 4.41 -22.59 -15.88
N PHE A 205 4.91 -23.56 -15.11
CA PHE A 205 4.69 -23.62 -13.67
C PHE A 205 5.21 -22.37 -12.94
N LEU A 206 6.43 -21.90 -13.27
CA LEU A 206 6.97 -20.67 -12.68
C LEU A 206 6.13 -19.43 -13.05
N PHE A 207 5.68 -19.31 -14.31
CA PHE A 207 4.78 -18.24 -14.72
C PHE A 207 3.47 -18.25 -13.94
N ARG A 208 2.88 -19.43 -13.68
CA ARG A 208 1.68 -19.56 -12.85
C ARG A 208 1.93 -19.11 -11.42
N ILE A 209 3.06 -19.48 -10.80
CA ILE A 209 3.41 -18.99 -9.45
C ILE A 209 3.54 -17.47 -9.45
N ILE A 210 4.28 -16.89 -10.40
CA ILE A 210 4.44 -15.43 -10.51
C ILE A 210 3.07 -14.77 -10.64
N TRP A 211 2.19 -15.32 -11.49
CA TRP A 211 0.84 -14.81 -11.67
C TRP A 211 0.01 -14.88 -10.39
N ILE A 212 0.02 -16.02 -9.68
CA ILE A 212 -0.68 -16.19 -8.40
C ILE A 212 -0.21 -15.14 -7.40
N VAL A 213 1.11 -14.95 -7.27
CA VAL A 213 1.70 -13.95 -6.35
C VAL A 213 1.28 -12.53 -6.73
N VAL A 214 1.45 -12.15 -7.99
CA VAL A 214 1.15 -10.79 -8.46
C VAL A 214 -0.34 -10.50 -8.33
N SER A 215 -1.22 -11.39 -8.81
CA SER A 215 -2.67 -11.19 -8.79
C SER A 215 -3.22 -11.08 -7.37
N ASN A 216 -2.80 -11.94 -6.44
CA ASN A 216 -3.18 -11.85 -5.03
C ASN A 216 -2.79 -10.50 -4.43
N PHE A 217 -1.52 -10.10 -4.58
CA PHE A 217 -1.07 -8.82 -4.05
C PHE A 217 -1.84 -7.63 -4.66
N VAL A 218 -2.10 -7.63 -5.97
CA VAL A 218 -2.89 -6.57 -6.63
C VAL A 218 -4.30 -6.50 -6.05
N MET A 219 -4.99 -7.62 -5.91
CA MET A 219 -6.35 -7.68 -5.34
C MET A 219 -6.39 -7.13 -3.91
N PHE A 220 -5.43 -7.51 -3.07
CA PHE A 220 -5.36 -7.02 -1.69
C PHE A 220 -4.95 -5.55 -1.60
N LEU A 221 -4.10 -5.05 -2.50
CA LEU A 221 -3.73 -3.64 -2.59
C LEU A 221 -4.94 -2.75 -2.95
N ILE A 222 -5.76 -3.20 -3.90
CA ILE A 222 -7.00 -2.52 -4.28
C ILE A 222 -7.98 -2.54 -3.10
N THR A 223 -8.19 -3.70 -2.49
CA THR A 223 -9.07 -3.85 -1.33
C THR A 223 -8.63 -2.97 -0.15
N SER A 224 -7.33 -2.95 0.14
CA SER A 224 -6.74 -2.11 1.19
C SER A 224 -6.95 -0.62 0.92
N SER A 225 -6.87 -0.19 -0.34
CA SER A 225 -7.17 1.19 -0.74
C SER A 225 -8.62 1.54 -0.42
N ILE A 226 -9.57 0.68 -0.80
CA ILE A 226 -10.99 0.89 -0.54
C ILE A 226 -11.25 0.99 0.97
N VAL A 227 -10.70 0.06 1.76
CA VAL A 227 -10.81 0.09 3.23
C VAL A 227 -10.21 1.37 3.82
N PHE A 228 -9.07 1.83 3.30
CA PHE A 228 -8.48 3.10 3.72
C PHE A 228 -9.41 4.28 3.45
N LEU A 229 -10.08 4.35 2.30
CA LEU A 229 -11.03 5.43 1.99
C LEU A 229 -12.17 5.51 3.00
N PHE A 230 -12.69 4.37 3.46
CA PHE A 230 -13.69 4.38 4.53
C PHE A 230 -13.10 4.80 5.88
N LYS A 231 -11.90 4.33 6.21
CA LYS A 231 -11.25 4.67 7.49
C LYS A 231 -10.84 6.13 7.60
N VAL A 232 -10.39 6.76 6.52
CA VAL A 232 -9.97 8.16 6.57
C VAL A 232 -11.16 9.09 6.85
N VAL A 233 -12.40 8.71 6.47
CA VAL A 233 -13.61 9.45 6.87
C VAL A 233 -13.76 9.47 8.39
N TRP A 234 -13.45 8.37 9.08
CA TRP A 234 -13.47 8.31 10.54
C TRP A 234 -12.39 9.20 11.16
N VAL A 235 -11.17 9.20 10.61
CA VAL A 235 -10.09 10.11 11.03
C VAL A 235 -10.52 11.56 10.85
N ILE A 236 -11.07 11.93 9.68
CA ILE A 236 -11.53 13.29 9.43
C ILE A 236 -12.57 13.71 10.47
N ARG A 237 -13.54 12.84 10.78
CA ARG A 237 -14.56 13.13 11.80
C ARG A 237 -13.98 13.30 13.21
N SER A 238 -12.92 12.56 13.57
CA SER A 238 -12.33 12.68 14.91
C SER A 238 -11.68 14.04 15.18
N PHE A 239 -11.22 14.75 14.14
CA PHE A 239 -10.62 16.10 14.29
C PHE A 239 -11.65 17.24 14.24
N LYS A 240 -12.95 16.97 14.13
CA LYS A 240 -14.04 17.98 14.02
C LYS A 240 -13.72 19.16 13.08
N PRO A 241 -13.21 18.92 11.86
CA PRO A 241 -12.87 20.00 10.92
C PRO A 241 -14.13 20.69 10.40
N SER A 242 -13.96 21.86 9.80
CA SER A 242 -15.00 22.42 8.93
C SER A 242 -15.28 21.49 7.75
N LEU A 243 -16.52 21.50 7.24
CA LEU A 243 -16.96 20.63 6.14
C LEU A 243 -16.03 20.72 4.93
N ILE A 244 -15.68 21.96 4.54
CA ILE A 244 -14.81 22.26 3.40
C ILE A 244 -13.41 21.69 3.62
N SER A 245 -12.83 21.91 4.81
CA SER A 245 -11.51 21.39 5.16
C SER A 245 -11.48 19.86 5.14
N GLY A 246 -12.52 19.21 5.66
CA GLY A 246 -12.65 17.75 5.62
C GLY A 246 -12.72 17.21 4.19
N ILE A 247 -13.46 17.86 3.30
CA ILE A 247 -13.55 17.46 1.88
C ILE A 247 -12.19 17.59 1.19
N PHE A 248 -11.50 18.71 1.35
CA PHE A 248 -10.16 18.89 0.75
C PHE A 248 -9.16 17.86 1.26
N PHE A 249 -9.16 17.61 2.57
CA PHE A 249 -8.29 16.59 3.16
C PHE A 249 -8.61 15.20 2.60
N TYR A 250 -9.90 14.84 2.47
CA TYR A 250 -10.32 13.57 1.89
C TYR A 250 -9.83 13.41 0.44
N LEU A 251 -9.94 14.46 -0.38
CA LEU A 251 -9.47 14.44 -1.77
C LEU A 251 -7.96 14.26 -1.85
N VAL A 252 -7.18 14.98 -1.04
CA VAL A 252 -5.72 14.85 -0.98
C VAL A 252 -5.32 13.45 -0.50
N ALA A 253 -5.95 12.94 0.56
CA ALA A 253 -5.69 11.60 1.09
C ALA A 253 -6.04 10.50 0.07
N THR A 254 -7.15 10.65 -0.66
CA THR A 254 -7.57 9.73 -1.71
C THR A 254 -6.56 9.72 -2.86
N LEU A 255 -6.16 10.91 -3.33
CA LEU A 255 -5.15 11.04 -4.39
C LEU A 255 -3.81 10.43 -3.94
N ALA A 256 -3.40 10.68 -2.70
CA ALA A 256 -2.17 10.16 -2.13
C ALA A 256 -2.16 8.63 -2.04
N ALA A 257 -3.25 8.04 -1.52
CA ALA A 257 -3.39 6.60 -1.39
C ALA A 257 -3.44 5.89 -2.75
N LEU A 258 -4.28 6.37 -3.68
CA LEU A 258 -4.39 5.77 -5.02
C LEU A 258 -3.09 5.86 -5.80
N SER A 259 -2.37 6.98 -5.67
CA SER A 259 -1.07 7.14 -6.35
C SER A 259 -0.02 6.20 -5.78
N THR A 260 0.05 6.11 -4.46
CA THR A 260 1.00 5.21 -3.76
C THR A 260 0.71 3.75 -4.09
N VAL A 261 -0.56 3.34 -4.06
CA VAL A 261 -0.94 1.96 -4.42
C VAL A 261 -0.72 1.69 -5.89
N GLY A 262 -1.02 2.65 -6.77
CA GLY A 262 -0.66 2.57 -8.19
C GLY A 262 0.83 2.33 -8.38
N ALA A 263 1.69 3.07 -7.67
CA ALA A 263 3.13 2.86 -7.71
C ALA A 263 3.56 1.48 -7.23
N MET A 264 2.97 0.99 -6.14
CA MET A 264 3.24 -0.36 -5.63
C MET A 264 2.81 -1.44 -6.61
N ILE A 265 1.64 -1.30 -7.25
CA ILE A 265 1.16 -2.22 -8.28
C ILE A 265 2.08 -2.20 -9.50
N SER A 266 2.45 -1.01 -9.99
CA SER A 266 3.36 -0.88 -11.13
C SER A 266 4.72 -1.52 -10.84
N LEU A 267 5.25 -1.33 -9.63
CA LEU A 267 6.51 -1.95 -9.22
C LEU A 267 6.37 -3.48 -9.13
N LEU A 268 5.29 -3.98 -8.54
CA LEU A 268 5.04 -5.41 -8.40
C LEU A 268 4.86 -6.11 -9.77
N VAL A 269 4.04 -5.54 -10.65
CA VAL A 269 3.81 -6.07 -12.00
C VAL A 269 5.09 -5.97 -12.81
N GLY A 270 5.80 -4.84 -12.72
CA GLY A 270 7.10 -4.64 -13.37
C GLY A 270 8.14 -5.67 -12.91
N ALA A 271 8.20 -5.96 -11.60
CA ALA A 271 9.05 -7.00 -11.05
C ALA A 271 8.65 -8.39 -11.56
N GLY A 272 7.36 -8.74 -11.53
CA GLY A 272 6.86 -10.02 -12.05
C GLY A 272 7.18 -10.25 -13.52
N VAL A 273 6.85 -9.27 -14.38
CA VAL A 273 7.15 -9.32 -15.83
C VAL A 273 8.66 -9.35 -16.08
N GLY A 274 9.43 -8.53 -15.36
CA GLY A 274 10.89 -8.48 -15.47
C GLY A 274 11.55 -9.80 -15.11
N SER A 275 11.17 -10.41 -13.97
CA SER A 275 11.65 -11.74 -13.57
C SER A 275 11.31 -12.79 -14.61
N ALA A 276 10.10 -12.79 -15.13
CA ALA A 276 9.66 -13.78 -16.09
C ALA A 276 10.35 -13.63 -17.46
N ALA A 277 10.61 -12.40 -17.90
CA ALA A 277 11.38 -12.12 -19.12
C ALA A 277 12.84 -12.62 -19.01
N ILE A 278 13.48 -12.45 -17.85
CA ILE A 278 14.83 -12.97 -17.60
C ILE A 278 14.84 -14.50 -17.67
N VAL A 279 13.88 -15.17 -17.04
CA VAL A 279 13.78 -16.64 -17.09
C VAL A 279 13.53 -17.14 -18.51
N ALA A 280 12.60 -16.52 -19.26
CA ALA A 280 12.33 -16.89 -20.64
C ALA A 280 13.54 -16.70 -21.56
N LYS A 281 14.32 -15.62 -21.33
CA LYS A 281 15.58 -15.40 -22.06
C LYS A 281 16.60 -16.48 -21.72
N ASN A 282 16.76 -16.83 -20.45
CA ASN A 282 17.74 -17.83 -20.00
C ASN A 282 17.37 -19.27 -20.41
N ALA A 283 16.07 -19.60 -20.44
CA ALA A 283 15.58 -20.91 -20.88
C ALA A 283 15.93 -21.22 -22.34
N ARG A 284 16.11 -20.20 -23.19
CA ARG A 284 16.54 -20.36 -24.60
C ARG A 284 18.01 -20.76 -24.74
N TYR A 285 18.83 -20.54 -23.73
CA TYR A 285 20.26 -20.88 -23.73
C TYR A 285 20.54 -22.26 -23.10
N LEU A 286 19.53 -22.94 -22.55
CA LEU A 286 19.70 -24.31 -22.07
C LEU A 286 19.92 -25.23 -23.27
N PRO A 287 21.02 -26.02 -23.30
CA PRO A 287 21.32 -26.88 -24.42
C PRO A 287 20.21 -27.91 -24.60
N GLN A 288 19.61 -27.91 -25.78
CA GLN A 288 18.57 -28.83 -26.25
C GLN A 288 19.06 -30.30 -26.39
N SER A 289 20.20 -30.63 -25.78
CA SER A 289 20.97 -31.88 -25.96
C SER A 289 20.27 -33.11 -25.38
N ASN A 290 19.33 -32.95 -24.44
CA ASN A 290 18.59 -34.08 -23.87
C ASN A 290 17.26 -34.39 -24.56
N ARG A 291 16.69 -33.49 -25.37
CA ARG A 291 15.39 -33.73 -26.03
C ARG A 291 15.48 -34.79 -27.14
N ARG A 292 16.66 -34.97 -27.75
CA ARG A 292 16.91 -36.01 -28.76
C ARG A 292 17.22 -37.39 -28.17
N ARG A 293 17.65 -37.49 -26.90
CA ARG A 293 17.95 -38.77 -26.25
C ARG A 293 16.69 -39.54 -25.86
N TYR A 294 15.63 -38.86 -25.41
CA TYR A 294 14.35 -39.52 -25.11
C TYR A 294 13.64 -40.09 -26.36
N VAL A 295 13.67 -39.35 -27.49
CA VAL A 295 13.09 -39.84 -28.75
C VAL A 295 13.87 -41.02 -29.33
N ARG A 296 15.20 -41.09 -29.09
CA ARG A 296 16.03 -42.21 -29.56
C ARG A 296 15.88 -43.48 -28.73
N HIS A 297 15.62 -43.37 -27.41
CA HIS A 297 15.35 -44.54 -26.56
C HIS A 297 13.98 -45.17 -26.78
N GLN A 298 12.95 -44.41 -27.14
CA GLN A 298 11.65 -45.00 -27.49
C GLN A 298 11.69 -45.82 -28.80
N ARG A 299 12.51 -45.42 -29.79
CA ARG A 299 12.69 -46.20 -31.02
C ARG A 299 13.48 -47.49 -30.82
N THR A 300 14.36 -47.57 -29.83
CA THR A 300 15.15 -48.78 -29.55
C THR A 300 14.40 -49.84 -28.74
N HIS A 301 13.21 -49.53 -28.24
CA HIS A 301 12.32 -50.48 -27.56
C HIS A 301 11.14 -50.95 -28.43
N GLN A 302 11.09 -50.56 -29.71
CA GLN A 302 10.05 -50.95 -30.67
C GLN A 302 10.58 -51.81 -31.84
N GLU A 303 11.86 -52.19 -31.81
CA GLU A 303 12.44 -53.24 -32.66
C GLU A 303 12.65 -54.51 -31.81
#